data_AF-A0A2R7Y2T3-F1
#
_entry.id   AF-A0A2R7Y2T3-F1
#
_cell.length_a   1.000
_cell.length_b   1.000
_cell.length_c   1.000
_cell.angle_alpha   90.00
_cell.angle_beta   90.00
_cell.angle_gamma   90.00
#
_symmetry.space_group_name_H-M   'P 1'
#
loop_
_entity.id
_entity.type
_entity.pdbx_description
1 polymer ?
#
loop_
_entity_poly.entity_id
_entity_poly.type
_entity_poly.pdbx_seq_one_letter_code
_entity_poly.pdbx_strand_id
1 'polypeptide(L)'
;MYMDLSAMIRPTILAWNLVKAKEYGMVHKLMFGSDYPLFGPRKNLVELIRRNVNQVAERVGWPTLTDEEIEGILWKNAARFLGLKY
;
A
#
# COMPACT_ATOMS: atom_id res chain seq x y z
N MET A 1 -7.40 9.81 -12.54
CA MET A 1 -7.47 10.06 -11.09
C MET A 1 -6.57 9.05 -10.38
N TYR A 2 -5.71 9.51 -9.47
CA TYR A 2 -4.77 8.70 -8.67
C TYR A 2 -5.18 8.73 -7.20
N MET A 3 -4.77 7.73 -6.41
CA MET A 3 -5.12 7.60 -4.99
C MET A 3 -3.85 7.52 -4.14
N ASP A 4 -3.82 8.22 -3.01
CA ASP A 4 -2.73 8.15 -2.04
C ASP A 4 -3.06 7.21 -0.87
N LEU A 5 -2.02 6.68 -0.24
CA LEU A 5 -2.10 5.98 1.04
C LEU A 5 -1.30 6.78 2.07
N SER A 6 -1.93 7.77 2.68
CA SER A 6 -1.38 8.54 3.79
C SER A 6 -2.24 8.44 5.06
N ALA A 7 -1.66 8.81 6.21
CA ALA A 7 -2.36 8.90 7.51
C ALA A 7 -3.04 7.63 8.08
N MET A 8 -2.84 6.43 7.52
CA MET A 8 -3.58 5.23 7.92
C MET A 8 -2.84 4.37 8.96
N ILE A 9 -3.17 4.54 10.24
CA ILE A 9 -2.45 3.90 11.37
C ILE A 9 -2.99 2.49 11.72
N ARG A 10 -4.18 2.10 11.26
CA ARG A 10 -4.81 0.82 11.63
C ARG A 10 -4.54 -0.26 10.58
N PRO A 11 -3.84 -1.37 10.92
CA PRO A 11 -3.49 -2.44 9.98
C PRO A 11 -4.71 -3.04 9.26
N THR A 12 -5.83 -3.20 9.97
CA THR A 12 -7.05 -3.81 9.43
C THR A 12 -7.75 -2.91 8.41
N ILE A 13 -7.83 -1.60 8.68
CA ILE A 13 -8.40 -0.62 7.76
C ILE A 13 -7.52 -0.51 6.51
N LEU A 14 -6.20 -0.48 6.69
CA LEU A 14 -5.26 -0.47 5.58
C LEU A 14 -5.39 -1.73 4.71
N ALA A 15 -5.39 -2.91 5.32
CA ALA A 15 -5.57 -4.16 4.60
C ALA A 15 -6.88 -4.18 3.81
N TRP A 16 -7.99 -3.78 4.44
CA TRP A 16 -9.29 -3.74 3.77
C TRP A 16 -9.32 -2.77 2.58
N ASN A 17 -8.72 -1.58 2.71
CA ASN A 17 -8.66 -0.62 1.61
C ASN A 17 -7.80 -1.10 0.44
N LEU A 18 -6.70 -1.78 0.73
CA LEU A 18 -5.84 -2.37 -0.29
C LEU A 18 -6.50 -3.56 -0.99
N VAL A 19 -7.20 -4.41 -0.24
CA VAL A 19 -8.00 -5.50 -0.81
C VAL A 19 -9.07 -4.96 -1.74
N LYS A 20 -9.83 -3.93 -1.33
CA LYS A 20 -10.81 -3.27 -2.22
C LYS A 20 -10.14 -2.76 -3.50
N ALA A 21 -9.02 -2.07 -3.38
CA ALA A 21 -8.30 -1.56 -4.56
C ALA A 21 -7.83 -2.69 -5.49
N LYS A 22 -7.47 -3.86 -4.94
CA LYS A 22 -7.16 -5.07 -5.70
C LYS A 22 -8.39 -5.61 -6.43
N GLU A 23 -9.50 -5.79 -5.74
CA GLU A 23 -10.75 -6.28 -6.35
C GLU A 23 -11.27 -5.35 -7.45
N TYR A 24 -11.07 -4.04 -7.32
CA TYR A 24 -11.38 -3.07 -8.36
C TYR A 24 -10.34 -2.98 -9.49
N GLY A 25 -9.23 -3.73 -9.41
CA GLY A 25 -8.15 -3.69 -10.42
C GLY A 25 -7.36 -2.38 -10.44
N MET A 26 -7.35 -1.63 -9.35
CA MET A 26 -6.80 -0.26 -9.27
C MET A 26 -5.45 -0.15 -8.55
N VAL A 27 -4.82 -1.27 -8.17
CA VAL A 27 -3.55 -1.27 -7.41
C VAL A 27 -2.44 -0.47 -8.10
N HIS A 28 -2.39 -0.49 -9.44
CA HIS A 28 -1.44 0.25 -10.26
C HIS A 28 -1.54 1.79 -10.16
N LYS A 29 -2.59 2.31 -9.51
CA LYS A 29 -2.82 3.76 -9.29
C LYS A 29 -2.54 4.20 -7.85
N LEU A 30 -2.22 3.27 -6.95
CA LEU A 30 -1.92 3.56 -5.55
C LEU A 30 -0.47 3.99 -5.39
N MET A 31 -0.24 5.02 -4.58
CA MET A 31 1.09 5.51 -4.22
C MET A 31 1.21 5.64 -2.70
N PHE A 32 2.32 5.15 -2.15
CA PHE A 32 2.63 5.27 -0.73
C PHE A 32 3.04 6.71 -0.35
N GLY A 33 2.41 7.27 0.68
CA GLY A 33 2.78 8.54 1.30
C GLY A 33 2.91 8.38 2.81
N SER A 34 4.08 8.67 3.39
CA SER A 34 4.29 8.43 4.83
C SER A 34 3.76 9.54 5.74
N ASP A 35 3.49 10.74 5.20
CA ASP A 35 3.20 11.95 5.96
C ASP A 35 4.14 12.16 7.16
N TYR A 36 5.44 11.93 6.94
CA TYR A 36 6.45 12.15 7.97
C TYR A 36 6.70 13.67 8.09
N PRO A 37 6.78 14.23 9.32
CA PRO A 37 6.87 13.56 10.62
C PRO A 37 5.56 13.31 11.38
N LEU A 38 4.38 13.55 10.79
CA LEU A 38 3.10 13.56 11.49
C LEU A 38 2.58 12.17 11.92
N PHE A 39 2.79 11.12 11.13
CA PHE A 39 2.13 9.81 11.34
C PHE A 39 3.07 8.65 11.78
N GLY A 40 4.28 8.97 12.24
CA GLY A 40 5.24 8.01 12.79
C GLY A 40 6.40 7.67 11.85
N PRO A 41 7.35 6.81 12.28
CA PRO A 41 8.55 6.52 11.51
C PRO A 41 8.24 5.73 10.24
N ARG A 42 8.77 6.21 9.10
CA ARG A 42 8.58 5.64 7.76
C ARG A 42 8.80 4.12 7.69
N LYS A 43 9.80 3.59 8.42
CA LYS A 43 10.12 2.15 8.44
C LYS A 43 8.92 1.30 8.86
N ASN A 44 8.20 1.71 9.90
CA ASN A 44 7.07 0.94 10.43
C ASN A 44 5.92 0.86 9.40
N LEU A 45 5.68 1.93 8.65
CA LEU A 45 4.64 1.98 7.62
C LEU A 45 4.99 1.09 6.41
N VAL A 46 6.27 1.06 6.01
CA VAL A 46 6.73 0.17 4.93
C VAL A 46 6.59 -1.30 5.36
N GLU A 47 7.00 -1.65 6.58
CA GLU A 47 6.83 -3.00 7.11
C GLU A 47 5.35 -3.41 7.23
N LEU A 48 4.50 -2.46 7.64
CA LEU A 48 3.05 -2.66 7.71
C LEU A 48 2.48 -3.09 6.36
N ILE A 49 2.86 -2.41 5.27
CA ILE A 49 2.42 -2.76 3.91
C ILE A 49 3.01 -4.10 3.47
N ARG A 50 4.31 -4.32 3.71
CA ARG A 50 5.02 -5.52 3.24
C ARG A 50 4.57 -6.82 3.90
N ARG A 51 4.20 -6.78 5.18
CA ARG A 51 3.94 -8.00 5.96
C ARG A 51 2.56 -8.04 6.55
N ASN A 52 2.15 -6.97 7.23
CA ASN A 52 0.95 -7.02 8.07
C ASN A 52 -0.33 -7.02 7.24
N VAL A 53 -0.34 -6.37 6.07
CA VAL A 53 -1.51 -6.36 5.17
C VAL A 53 -1.90 -7.77 4.75
N ASN A 54 -0.95 -8.56 4.22
CA ASN A 54 -1.23 -9.93 3.80
C ASN A 54 -1.58 -10.82 5.00
N GLN A 55 -0.91 -10.66 6.14
CA GLN A 55 -1.26 -11.39 7.37
C GLN A 55 -2.70 -11.13 7.82
N VAL A 56 -3.18 -9.88 7.72
CA VAL A 56 -4.57 -9.56 8.04
C VAL A 56 -5.49 -10.21 7.01
N ALA A 57 -5.21 -10.05 5.72
CA ALA A 57 -6.04 -10.59 4.65
C ALA A 57 -6.19 -12.12 4.75
N GLU A 58 -5.09 -12.84 4.95
CA GLU A 58 -5.09 -14.31 5.10
C GLU A 58 -5.95 -14.78 6.28
N ARG A 59 -5.85 -14.10 7.43
CA ARG A 59 -6.60 -14.48 8.65
C ARG A 59 -8.12 -14.39 8.48
N VAL A 60 -8.60 -13.56 7.55
CA VAL A 60 -10.03 -13.34 7.31
C VAL A 60 -10.49 -13.84 5.93
N GLY A 61 -9.62 -14.54 5.20
CA GLY A 61 -9.93 -15.13 3.89
C GLY A 61 -10.06 -14.12 2.74
N TRP A 62 -9.42 -12.95 2.85
CA TRP A 62 -9.37 -11.96 1.76
C TRP A 62 -8.23 -12.23 0.78
N PRO A 63 -8.35 -11.76 -0.49
CA PRO A 63 -7.25 -11.78 -1.44
C PRO A 63 -6.00 -11.09 -0.89
N THR A 64 -4.82 -11.69 -1.10
CA THR A 64 -3.53 -11.09 -0.74
C THR A 64 -2.96 -10.26 -1.89
N LEU A 65 -2.07 -9.33 -1.55
CA LEU A 65 -1.25 -8.63 -2.53
C LEU A 65 -0.03 -9.47 -2.89
N THR A 66 0.31 -9.47 -4.18
CA THR A 66 1.56 -10.01 -4.71
C THR A 66 2.74 -9.08 -4.39
N ASP A 67 3.96 -9.60 -4.46
CA ASP A 67 5.16 -8.80 -4.29
C ASP A 67 5.24 -7.66 -5.31
N GLU A 68 4.82 -7.90 -6.55
CA GLU A 68 4.79 -6.86 -7.59
C GLU A 68 3.82 -5.73 -7.26
N GLU A 69 2.63 -6.04 -6.75
CA GLU A 69 1.65 -5.07 -6.28
C GLU A 69 2.19 -4.25 -5.10
N ILE A 70 2.86 -4.90 -4.15
CA ILE A 70 3.50 -4.24 -3.01
C ILE A 70 4.62 -3.29 -3.46
N GLU A 71 5.51 -3.73 -4.35
CA GLU A 71 6.55 -2.85 -4.94
C GLU A 71 5.92 -1.71 -5.76
N GLY A 72 4.82 -2.01 -6.45
CA GLY A 72 3.91 -1.07 -7.11
C GLY A 72 3.56 0.09 -6.19
N ILE A 73 2.87 -0.23 -5.09
CA ILE A 73 2.39 0.72 -4.10
C ILE A 73 3.54 1.52 -3.47
N LEU A 74 4.60 0.83 -3.06
CA LEU A 74 5.68 1.43 -2.27
C LEU A 74 6.51 2.45 -3.05
N TRP A 75 6.75 2.21 -4.35
CA TRP A 75 7.58 3.13 -5.12
C TRP A 75 7.40 3.05 -6.64
N LYS A 76 7.14 1.88 -7.25
CA LYS A 76 7.14 1.74 -8.73
C LYS A 76 6.04 2.57 -9.39
N ASN A 77 4.86 2.65 -8.79
CA ASN A 77 3.75 3.43 -9.33
C ASN A 77 4.07 4.93 -9.29
N ALA A 78 4.65 5.40 -8.18
CA ALA A 78 5.09 6.79 -8.05
C ALA A 78 6.21 7.11 -9.04
N ALA A 79 7.21 6.24 -9.16
CA ALA A 79 8.31 6.40 -10.12
C ALA A 79 7.80 6.48 -11.56
N ARG A 80 6.88 5.58 -11.96
CA ARG A 80 6.24 5.58 -13.27
C ARG A 80 5.43 6.86 -13.51
N PHE A 81 4.66 7.29 -12.52
CA PHE A 81 3.85 8.52 -12.59
C PHE A 81 4.71 9.78 -12.75
N LEU A 82 5.85 9.83 -12.05
CA LEU A 82 6.79 10.95 -12.07
C LEU A 82 7.84 10.87 -13.21
N GLY A 83 7.84 9.80 -14.02
CA GLY A 83 8.80 9.61 -15.10
C GLY A 83 10.24 9.32 -14.64
N LEU A 84 10.41 8.76 -13.44
CA LEU A 84 11.72 8.42 -12.87
C LEU A 84 12.22 7.07 -13.42
N LYS A 85 13.53 6.98 -13.69
CA LYS A 85 14.18 5.74 -14.14
C LYS A 85 14.58 4.86 -12.95
N TYR A 86 14.41 3.55 -13.08
CA TYR A 86 14.72 2.52 -12.08
C TYR A 86 14.97 1.16 -12.71
#